data_AF-A0A9W7S297-F1
#
_entry.id   AF-A0A9W7S297-F1
#
_cell.length_a   1.000
_cell.length_b   1.000
_cell.length_c   1.000
_cell.angle_alpha   90.00
_cell.angle_beta   90.00
_cell.angle_gamma   90.00
#
_symmetry.space_group_name_H-M   'P 1'
#
loop_
_entity.id
_entity.type
_entity.pdbx_description
1 polymer ?
#
loop_
_entity_poly.entity_id
_entity_poly.type
_entity_poly.pdbx_seq_one_letter_code
_entity_poly.pdbx_strand_id
1 'polypeptide(L)'
;MKINLDIAKLLKRIGLTFVALCIFYYVFLLCAYFIPSRFIMDNWHESVNSIASETKRWEVIPNIVGTKLDTFTDNLIFQKLHNNDRLNPFQAAVWNNGYFRYWMGDIPILRFLLVFMSYTGIRYLNIFVIFGLFVAVMHQLQQTISSVFAGLFALVLFMIHFWIFPLSLQYTPVYVILMVAILWLTWMKKQDKLNLNNVVFTSFVIGSVTNYFDLLTAPLLTFAIPFFVWYVLRHQNEIAAFLTVFTETIFMGLAWLLGYAGTWVAKWAVGSIILQENLFQSAIKQIFLRTSGTEGEVLAYSEILKKVLGAMFPTYVWPILLFVMIALVIVGVLSKGFTMHKLLNHSVLLMMSVVPFVWFFILQNHNQHHYYFTYRNLAITVLGIFTYLYVMIDWSKWFKRS
;
A
#
# COMPACT_ATOMS: atom_id res chain seq x y z
N MET A 1 16.27 -28.61 1.50
CA MET A 1 15.69 -27.27 1.78
C MET A 1 14.64 -27.44 2.87
N LYS A 2 14.96 -27.20 4.15
CA LYS A 2 13.96 -27.24 5.23
C LYS A 2 13.40 -25.84 5.40
N ILE A 3 12.22 -25.59 4.84
CA ILE A 3 11.46 -24.38 5.14
C ILE A 3 10.93 -24.54 6.56
N ASN A 4 11.42 -23.72 7.49
CA ASN A 4 11.06 -23.81 8.90
C ASN A 4 9.75 -23.06 9.17
N LEU A 5 8.66 -23.53 8.55
CA LEU A 5 7.28 -23.06 8.78
C LEU A 5 6.54 -24.09 9.64
N ASP A 6 6.04 -23.66 10.79
CA ASP A 6 5.10 -24.46 11.58
C ASP A 6 3.70 -24.16 11.05
N ILE A 7 3.30 -24.89 10.01
CA ILE A 7 2.07 -24.62 9.25
C ILE A 7 0.84 -24.69 10.15
N ALA A 8 0.74 -25.69 11.04
CA ALA A 8 -0.42 -25.86 11.91
C ALA A 8 -0.56 -24.68 12.89
N LYS A 9 0.53 -24.29 13.54
CA LYS A 9 0.54 -23.16 14.47
C LYS A 9 0.26 -21.84 13.74
N LEU A 10 0.83 -21.66 12.55
CA LEU A 10 0.62 -20.47 11.73
C LEU A 10 -0.83 -20.35 11.28
N LEU A 11 -1.43 -21.41 10.75
CA LEU A 11 -2.84 -21.41 10.31
C LEU A 11 -3.79 -21.13 11.47
N LYS A 12 -3.56 -21.74 12.65
CA LYS A 12 -4.34 -21.44 13.87
C LYS A 12 -4.23 -19.96 14.25
N ARG A 13 -3.02 -19.40 14.24
CA ARG A 13 -2.78 -17.99 14.56
C ARG A 13 -3.46 -17.05 13.55
N ILE A 14 -3.35 -17.35 12.25
CA ILE A 14 -4.01 -16.59 11.18
C ILE A 14 -5.52 -16.63 11.36
N GLY A 15 -6.12 -17.80 11.55
CA GLY A 15 -7.57 -17.96 11.71
C GLY A 15 -8.13 -17.17 12.89
N LEU A 16 -7.52 -17.32 14.07
CA LEU A 16 -7.93 -16.58 15.28
C LEU A 16 -7.78 -15.07 15.11
N THR A 17 -6.67 -14.63 14.53
CA THR A 17 -6.42 -13.20 14.28
C THR A 17 -7.41 -12.65 13.26
N PHE A 18 -7.75 -13.41 12.22
CA PHE A 18 -8.67 -12.96 11.19
C PHE A 18 -10.09 -12.75 11.73
N VAL A 19 -10.58 -13.66 12.58
CA VAL A 19 -11.86 -13.48 13.28
C VAL A 19 -11.82 -12.24 14.16
N ALA A 20 -10.75 -12.05 14.94
CA ALA A 20 -10.59 -10.87 15.79
C ALA A 20 -10.55 -9.57 14.97
N LEU A 21 -9.85 -9.55 13.83
CA LEU A 21 -9.80 -8.41 12.91
C LEU A 21 -11.18 -8.11 12.33
N CYS A 22 -11.93 -9.12 11.85
CA CYS A 22 -13.28 -8.90 11.31
C CYS A 22 -14.24 -8.32 12.36
N ILE A 23 -14.17 -8.82 13.61
CA ILE A 23 -14.94 -8.27 14.73
C ILE A 23 -14.52 -6.82 14.97
N PHE A 24 -13.23 -6.55 15.06
CA PHE A 24 -12.70 -5.20 15.28
C PHE A 24 -13.14 -4.23 14.17
N TYR A 25 -13.00 -4.61 12.90
CA TYR A 25 -13.42 -3.81 11.74
C TYR A 25 -14.89 -3.43 11.81
N TYR A 26 -15.77 -4.40 12.08
CA TYR A 26 -17.19 -4.11 12.20
C TYR A 26 -17.50 -3.22 13.41
N VAL A 27 -16.93 -3.55 14.58
CA VAL A 27 -17.15 -2.77 15.81
C VAL A 27 -16.63 -1.34 15.67
N PHE A 28 -15.50 -1.13 15.01
CA PHE A 28 -14.94 0.21 14.81
C PHE A 28 -15.84 1.08 13.92
N LEU A 29 -16.39 0.51 12.84
CA LEU A 29 -17.43 1.15 12.03
C LEU A 29 -18.70 1.42 12.82
N LEU A 30 -19.16 0.45 13.61
CA LEU A 30 -20.33 0.59 14.46
C LEU A 30 -20.17 1.75 15.46
N CYS A 31 -19.04 1.83 16.16
CA CYS A 31 -18.71 2.93 17.06
C CYS A 31 -18.77 4.30 16.38
N ALA A 32 -18.34 4.40 15.11
CA ALA A 32 -18.40 5.63 14.35
C ALA A 32 -19.84 6.16 14.19
N TYR A 33 -20.80 5.26 13.95
CA TYR A 33 -22.21 5.60 13.77
C TYR A 33 -22.96 5.80 15.09
N PHE A 34 -22.36 5.46 16.23
CA PHE A 34 -22.86 5.87 17.54
C PHE A 34 -22.56 7.33 17.89
N ILE A 35 -21.58 7.97 17.22
CA ILE A 35 -21.35 9.42 17.34
C ILE A 35 -22.56 10.15 16.75
N PRO A 36 -23.34 10.94 17.52
CA PRO A 36 -24.50 11.64 16.99
C PRO A 36 -24.13 12.62 15.87
N SER A 37 -24.87 12.62 14.75
CA SER A 37 -24.57 13.45 13.57
C SER A 37 -24.47 14.94 13.89
N ARG A 38 -25.21 15.44 14.89
CA ARG A 38 -25.15 16.84 15.34
C ARG A 38 -23.74 17.31 15.74
N PHE A 39 -22.87 16.41 16.20
CA PHE A 39 -21.52 16.78 16.62
C PHE A 39 -20.53 16.91 15.46
N ILE A 40 -20.86 16.36 14.30
CA ILE A 40 -19.98 16.39 13.12
C ILE A 40 -20.53 17.29 12.01
N MET A 41 -21.78 17.74 12.12
CA MET A 41 -22.51 18.32 10.99
C MET A 41 -21.91 19.64 10.50
N ASP A 42 -21.51 20.52 11.40
CA ASP A 42 -20.94 21.83 11.05
C ASP A 42 -19.62 21.66 10.29
N ASN A 43 -18.69 20.90 10.87
CA ASN A 43 -17.42 20.55 10.23
C ASN A 43 -17.62 19.77 8.93
N TRP A 44 -18.63 18.89 8.86
CA TRP A 44 -18.95 18.16 7.63
C TRP A 44 -19.46 19.08 6.53
N HIS A 45 -20.36 20.04 6.83
CA HIS A 45 -20.84 21.02 5.86
C HIS A 45 -19.72 21.90 5.33
N GLU A 46 -18.87 22.43 6.22
CA GLU A 46 -17.67 23.18 5.84
C GLU A 46 -16.77 22.35 4.93
N SER A 47 -16.55 21.08 5.29
CA SER A 47 -15.72 20.14 4.54
C SER A 47 -16.24 19.91 3.13
N VAL A 48 -17.52 19.57 2.98
CA VAL A 48 -18.13 19.31 1.67
C VAL A 48 -18.10 20.55 0.78
N ASN A 49 -18.35 21.73 1.34
CA ASN A 49 -18.25 23.00 0.62
C ASN A 49 -16.81 23.29 0.16
N SER A 50 -15.83 23.10 1.05
CA SER A 50 -14.40 23.25 0.71
C SER A 50 -14.02 22.29 -0.41
N ILE A 51 -14.36 21.00 -0.28
CA ILE A 51 -14.07 19.98 -1.29
C ILE A 51 -14.75 20.32 -2.62
N ALA A 52 -15.99 20.82 -2.61
CA ALA A 52 -16.73 21.20 -3.81
C ALA A 52 -16.12 22.40 -4.53
N SER A 53 -15.52 23.34 -3.79
CA SER A 53 -14.83 24.51 -4.37
C SER A 53 -13.49 24.16 -5.04
N GLU A 54 -12.87 23.03 -4.68
CA GLU A 54 -11.64 22.56 -5.30
C GLU A 54 -11.89 21.94 -6.67
N THR A 55 -11.02 22.26 -7.64
CA THR A 55 -10.97 21.57 -8.93
C THR A 55 -10.89 20.06 -8.70
N LYS A 56 -11.69 19.27 -9.44
CA LYS A 56 -11.62 17.82 -9.33
C LYS A 56 -10.44 17.27 -10.10
N ARG A 57 -9.63 16.45 -9.44
CA ARG A 57 -8.49 15.74 -10.06
C ARG A 57 -7.49 16.66 -10.77
N TRP A 58 -7.07 17.71 -10.09
CA TRP A 58 -6.07 18.66 -10.59
C TRP A 58 -4.64 18.23 -10.27
N GLU A 59 -3.67 18.76 -11.02
CA GLU A 59 -2.24 18.45 -10.93
C GLU A 59 -1.54 19.50 -10.07
N VAL A 60 -0.85 19.08 -9.00
CA VAL A 60 -0.13 20.00 -8.12
C VAL A 60 1.02 20.69 -8.85
N ILE A 61 1.72 19.95 -9.73
CA ILE A 61 2.68 20.53 -10.67
C ILE A 61 2.08 20.45 -12.07
N PRO A 62 1.89 21.59 -12.77
CA PRO A 62 1.32 21.60 -14.10
C PRO A 62 2.04 20.65 -15.06
N ASN A 63 1.27 19.85 -15.81
CA ASN A 63 1.74 18.84 -16.78
C ASN A 63 2.44 17.62 -16.19
N ILE A 64 2.46 17.48 -14.85
CA ILE A 64 3.01 16.29 -14.19
C ILE A 64 1.87 15.47 -13.65
N VAL A 65 1.37 14.56 -14.49
CA VAL A 65 0.18 13.74 -14.20
C VAL A 65 0.31 12.94 -12.89
N GLY A 66 1.52 12.50 -12.53
CA GLY A 66 1.75 11.78 -11.26
C GLY A 66 1.44 12.59 -10.00
N THR A 67 1.38 13.93 -10.11
CA THR A 67 1.05 14.86 -9.02
C THR A 67 -0.44 15.18 -8.93
N LYS A 68 -1.28 14.47 -9.69
CA LYS A 68 -2.74 14.61 -9.64
C LYS A 68 -3.26 14.17 -8.26
N LEU A 69 -4.12 14.98 -7.65
CA LEU A 69 -4.88 14.62 -6.45
C LEU A 69 -6.18 13.90 -6.82
N ASP A 70 -6.80 13.15 -5.90
CA ASP A 70 -8.10 12.53 -6.14
C ASP A 70 -9.21 13.12 -5.24
N THR A 71 -9.38 14.44 -5.35
CA THR A 71 -10.41 15.21 -4.63
C THR A 71 -11.85 14.79 -4.98
N PHE A 72 -12.03 14.00 -6.04
CA PHE A 72 -13.30 13.33 -6.32
C PHE A 72 -13.57 12.23 -5.30
N THR A 73 -12.59 11.37 -5.04
CA THR A 73 -12.76 10.26 -4.08
C THR A 73 -12.80 10.78 -2.65
N ASP A 74 -12.08 11.85 -2.33
CA ASP A 74 -12.21 12.51 -1.01
C ASP A 74 -13.65 13.02 -0.80
N ASN A 75 -14.26 13.64 -1.83
CA ASN A 75 -15.68 14.00 -1.77
C ASN A 75 -16.56 12.75 -1.57
N LEU A 76 -16.32 11.69 -2.34
CA LEU A 76 -17.07 10.44 -2.21
C LEU A 76 -17.03 9.92 -0.77
N ILE A 77 -15.84 9.85 -0.16
CA ILE A 77 -15.63 9.43 1.24
C ILE A 77 -16.47 10.30 2.17
N PHE A 78 -16.41 11.63 2.04
CA PHE A 78 -17.18 12.55 2.87
C PHE A 78 -18.70 12.37 2.73
N GLN A 79 -19.19 12.14 1.52
CA GLN A 79 -20.60 11.82 1.28
C GLN A 79 -21.03 10.48 1.92
N LYS A 80 -20.09 9.57 2.22
CA LYS A 80 -20.37 8.30 2.92
C LYS A 80 -20.31 8.43 4.44
N LEU A 81 -19.75 9.51 4.97
CA LEU A 81 -19.73 9.75 6.41
C LEU A 81 -21.15 9.99 6.95
N HIS A 82 -22.08 10.47 6.13
CA HIS A 82 -23.45 10.72 6.56
C HIS A 82 -24.37 9.51 6.32
N ASN A 83 -25.23 9.22 7.30
CA ASN A 83 -26.24 8.16 7.22
C ASN A 83 -27.57 8.74 6.67
N ASN A 84 -27.60 8.97 5.35
CA ASN A 84 -28.74 9.62 4.68
C ASN A 84 -30.05 8.82 4.82
N ASP A 85 -29.95 7.50 4.77
CA ASP A 85 -31.11 6.60 4.81
C ASP A 85 -31.65 6.37 6.23
N ARG A 86 -31.07 7.06 7.24
CA ARG A 86 -31.45 6.98 8.65
C ARG A 86 -31.52 5.54 9.19
N LEU A 87 -30.65 4.68 8.68
CA LEU A 87 -30.52 3.31 9.13
C LEU A 87 -30.08 3.27 10.60
N ASN A 88 -30.38 2.19 11.31
CA ASN A 88 -29.78 2.00 12.63
C ASN A 88 -28.24 1.85 12.52
N PRO A 89 -27.47 2.13 13.59
CA PRO A 89 -26.01 2.07 13.53
C PRO A 89 -25.43 0.74 13.05
N PHE A 90 -26.10 -0.39 13.36
CA PHE A 90 -25.65 -1.72 12.94
C PHE A 90 -25.69 -1.89 11.42
N GLN A 91 -26.74 -1.40 10.77
CA GLN A 91 -26.90 -1.41 9.32
C GLN A 91 -26.05 -0.34 8.65
N ALA A 92 -26.01 0.88 9.21
CA ALA A 92 -25.23 2.00 8.65
C ALA A 92 -23.74 1.65 8.51
N ALA A 93 -23.18 0.96 9.51
CA ALA A 93 -21.79 0.49 9.54
C ALA A 93 -21.41 -0.41 8.35
N VAL A 94 -22.37 -1.11 7.76
CA VAL A 94 -22.12 -1.98 6.60
C VAL A 94 -22.66 -1.45 5.29
N TRP A 95 -23.68 -0.60 5.34
CA TRP A 95 -24.33 0.01 4.19
C TRP A 95 -23.42 1.02 3.46
N ASN A 96 -22.72 1.86 4.22
CA ASN A 96 -21.85 2.91 3.68
C ASN A 96 -22.55 3.76 2.60
N ASN A 97 -23.83 4.10 2.82
CA ASN A 97 -24.67 4.87 1.89
C ASN A 97 -24.61 4.30 0.45
N GLY A 98 -24.90 2.99 0.33
CA GLY A 98 -24.90 2.23 -0.92
C GLY A 98 -23.52 1.80 -1.45
N TYR A 99 -22.43 2.10 -0.72
CA TYR A 99 -21.06 1.75 -1.11
C TYR A 99 -20.51 0.52 -0.37
N PHE A 100 -21.34 -0.51 -0.26
CA PHE A 100 -21.08 -1.71 0.54
C PHE A 100 -19.97 -2.62 0.00
N ARG A 101 -19.43 -2.34 -1.20
CA ARG A 101 -18.34 -3.12 -1.82
C ARG A 101 -17.03 -3.05 -1.04
N TYR A 102 -16.75 -1.94 -0.35
CA TYR A 102 -15.59 -1.77 0.53
C TYR A 102 -16.03 -1.58 1.99
N TRP A 103 -15.13 -1.89 2.91
CA TRP A 103 -15.33 -1.62 4.33
C TRP A 103 -15.43 -0.14 4.66
N MET A 104 -14.66 0.71 3.96
CA MET A 104 -14.53 2.15 4.23
C MET A 104 -13.94 2.41 5.62
N GLY A 105 -12.80 1.79 5.91
CA GLY A 105 -12.11 1.90 7.20
C GLY A 105 -11.72 3.32 7.62
N ASP A 106 -11.78 4.29 6.72
CA ASP A 106 -11.57 5.71 7.02
C ASP A 106 -12.74 6.34 7.79
N ILE A 107 -13.96 5.80 7.68
CA ILE A 107 -15.17 6.38 8.28
C ILE A 107 -15.04 6.59 9.80
N PRO A 108 -14.58 5.60 10.60
CA PRO A 108 -14.41 5.79 12.03
C PRO A 108 -13.42 6.88 12.39
N ILE A 109 -12.31 6.96 11.66
CA ILE A 109 -11.28 7.97 11.88
C ILE A 109 -11.83 9.36 11.54
N LEU A 110 -12.43 9.49 10.36
CA LEU A 110 -12.93 10.78 9.88
C LEU A 110 -14.13 11.28 10.68
N ARG A 111 -15.09 10.41 11.04
CA ARG A 111 -16.22 10.81 11.91
C ARG A 111 -15.73 11.28 13.28
N PHE A 112 -14.72 10.63 13.85
CA PHE A 112 -14.12 11.09 15.09
C PHE A 112 -13.43 12.45 14.93
N LEU A 113 -12.61 12.62 13.89
CA LEU A 113 -11.91 13.89 13.64
C LEU A 113 -12.87 15.05 13.35
N LEU A 114 -13.99 14.78 12.67
CA LEU A 114 -15.02 15.79 12.37
C LEU A 114 -15.73 16.34 13.61
N VAL A 115 -15.56 15.74 14.79
CA VAL A 115 -16.01 16.35 16.05
C VAL A 115 -15.17 17.60 16.36
N PHE A 116 -13.92 17.64 15.91
CA PHE A 116 -12.94 18.67 16.28
C PHE A 116 -12.52 19.59 15.14
N MET A 117 -12.52 19.10 13.90
CA MET A 117 -11.95 19.83 12.77
C MET A 117 -12.60 19.45 11.43
N SER A 118 -12.62 20.40 10.49
CA SER A 118 -13.07 20.18 9.11
C SER A 118 -11.99 19.48 8.26
N TYR A 119 -12.33 19.16 7.00
CA TYR A 119 -11.45 18.57 6.00
C TYR A 119 -10.11 19.29 5.84
N THR A 120 -10.11 20.62 5.92
CA THR A 120 -8.87 21.42 5.87
C THR A 120 -7.97 21.11 7.07
N GLY A 121 -8.55 21.05 8.28
CA GLY A 121 -7.83 20.65 9.48
C GLY A 121 -7.32 19.21 9.41
N ILE A 122 -8.10 18.29 8.85
CA ILE A 122 -7.70 16.89 8.64
C ILE A 122 -6.51 16.79 7.68
N ARG A 123 -6.53 17.52 6.55
CA ARG A 123 -5.38 17.60 5.63
C ARG A 123 -4.14 18.15 6.32
N TYR A 124 -4.31 19.18 7.16
CA TYR A 124 -3.21 19.75 7.94
C TYR A 124 -2.62 18.75 8.93
N LEU A 125 -3.47 18.01 9.66
CA LEU A 125 -3.05 16.92 10.54
C LEU A 125 -2.29 15.83 9.75
N ASN A 126 -2.77 15.48 8.56
CA ASN A 126 -2.12 14.49 7.71
C ASN A 126 -0.71 14.90 7.28
N ILE A 127 -0.37 16.20 7.22
CA ILE A 127 1.00 16.64 6.94
C ILE A 127 1.94 16.09 8.03
N PHE A 128 1.58 16.25 9.31
CA PHE A 128 2.39 15.73 10.42
C PHE A 128 2.45 14.21 10.43
N VAL A 129 1.35 13.53 10.12
CA VAL A 129 1.32 12.06 10.07
C VAL A 129 2.23 11.53 8.96
N ILE A 130 2.09 12.03 7.73
CA ILE A 130 2.85 11.54 6.57
C ILE A 130 4.34 11.86 6.73
N PHE A 131 4.70 13.11 7.03
CA PHE A 131 6.11 13.49 7.18
C PHE A 131 6.74 12.96 8.46
N GLY A 132 5.98 12.83 9.55
CA GLY A 132 6.45 12.19 10.78
C GLY A 132 6.79 10.71 10.56
N LEU A 133 5.92 9.97 9.86
CA LEU A 133 6.20 8.58 9.46
C LEU A 133 7.38 8.49 8.50
N PHE A 134 7.52 9.41 7.55
CA PHE A 134 8.69 9.48 6.66
C PHE A 134 9.98 9.58 7.48
N VAL A 135 10.08 10.55 8.40
CA VAL A 135 11.26 10.75 9.24
C VAL A 135 11.53 9.54 10.12
N ALA A 136 10.50 8.97 10.76
CA ALA A 136 10.63 7.79 11.61
C ALA A 136 11.17 6.59 10.82
N VAL A 137 10.66 6.35 9.61
CA VAL A 137 11.11 5.25 8.75
C VAL A 137 12.51 5.49 8.22
N MET A 138 12.85 6.72 7.79
CA MET A 138 14.21 7.04 7.35
C MET A 138 15.23 6.77 8.46
N HIS A 139 14.94 7.27 9.68
CA HIS A 139 15.78 7.03 10.85
C HIS A 139 15.93 5.53 11.12
N GLN A 140 14.83 4.79 11.12
CA GLN A 140 14.86 3.37 11.45
C GLN A 140 15.57 2.52 10.37
N LEU A 141 15.41 2.84 9.09
CA LEU A 141 16.14 2.19 7.99
C LEU A 141 17.64 2.49 8.05
N GLN A 142 18.02 3.73 8.39
CA GLN A 142 19.42 4.08 8.61
C GLN A 142 20.04 3.26 9.73
N GLN A 143 19.34 3.11 10.86
CA GLN A 143 19.83 2.39 12.04
C GLN A 143 19.88 0.87 11.85
N THR A 144 19.00 0.31 11.01
CA THR A 144 18.88 -1.16 10.85
C THR A 144 19.48 -1.71 9.57
N ILE A 145 19.67 -0.88 8.54
CA ILE A 145 20.22 -1.28 7.23
C ILE A 145 21.42 -0.41 6.88
N SER A 146 21.20 0.83 6.44
CA SER A 146 22.25 1.81 6.10
C SER A 146 21.62 3.14 5.66
N SER A 147 22.40 4.23 5.74
CA SER A 147 22.00 5.52 5.17
C SER A 147 21.79 5.45 3.65
N VAL A 148 22.56 4.62 2.94
CA VAL A 148 22.45 4.47 1.48
C VAL A 148 21.10 3.86 1.12
N PHE A 149 20.69 2.77 1.78
CA PHE A 149 19.40 2.13 1.50
C PHE A 149 18.23 3.06 1.87
N ALA A 150 18.33 3.78 3.00
CA ALA A 150 17.35 4.81 3.36
C ALA A 150 17.22 5.89 2.28
N GLY A 151 18.34 6.36 1.72
CA GLY A 151 18.35 7.32 0.61
C GLY A 151 17.72 6.79 -0.68
N LEU A 152 18.00 5.54 -1.06
CA LEU A 152 17.37 4.87 -2.22
C LEU A 152 15.86 4.74 -2.03
N PHE A 153 15.42 4.39 -0.82
CA PHE A 153 14.00 4.32 -0.49
C PHE A 153 13.34 5.71 -0.53
N ALA A 154 13.98 6.74 0.04
CA ALA A 154 13.50 8.12 -0.01
C ALA A 154 13.33 8.60 -1.45
N LEU A 155 14.32 8.35 -2.32
CA LEU A 155 14.25 8.70 -3.74
C LEU A 155 12.99 8.10 -4.41
N VAL A 156 12.71 6.82 -4.17
CA VAL A 156 11.51 6.17 -4.70
C VAL A 156 10.22 6.82 -4.18
N LEU A 157 10.16 7.19 -2.91
CA LEU A 157 9.00 7.91 -2.36
C LEU A 157 8.79 9.27 -3.03
N PHE A 158 9.86 10.02 -3.28
CA PHE A 158 9.79 11.30 -3.99
C PHE A 158 9.28 11.13 -5.42
N MET A 159 9.66 10.05 -6.11
CA MET A 159 9.20 9.73 -7.46
C MET A 159 7.70 9.41 -7.53
N ILE A 160 7.13 8.77 -6.50
CA ILE A 160 5.66 8.59 -6.42
C ILE A 160 4.93 9.78 -5.80
N HIS A 161 5.66 10.87 -5.59
CA HIS A 161 5.20 12.14 -5.04
C HIS A 161 4.50 12.00 -3.70
N PHE A 162 5.09 11.26 -2.75
CA PHE A 162 4.48 11.08 -1.42
C PHE A 162 4.18 12.40 -0.68
N TRP A 163 4.92 13.47 -1.01
CA TRP A 163 4.75 14.80 -0.43
C TRP A 163 3.38 15.44 -0.73
N ILE A 164 2.63 14.96 -1.74
CA ILE A 164 1.25 15.37 -1.98
C ILE A 164 0.20 14.50 -1.27
N PHE A 165 0.58 13.40 -0.63
CA PHE A 165 -0.39 12.51 0.03
C PHE A 165 -1.17 13.16 1.18
N PRO A 166 -0.61 14.10 1.97
CA PRO A 166 -1.41 14.83 2.97
C PRO A 166 -2.60 15.57 2.38
N LEU A 167 -2.53 15.90 1.08
CA LEU A 167 -3.51 16.69 0.37
C LEU A 167 -4.65 15.86 -0.24
N SER A 168 -4.56 14.52 -0.20
CA SER A 168 -5.62 13.64 -0.67
C SER A 168 -5.80 12.44 0.28
N LEU A 169 -6.98 12.35 0.88
CA LEU A 169 -7.29 11.29 1.85
C LEU A 169 -7.22 9.92 1.20
N GLN A 170 -7.64 9.81 -0.05
CA GLN A 170 -7.52 8.59 -0.84
C GLN A 170 -6.10 8.00 -0.86
N TYR A 171 -5.05 8.81 -0.82
CA TYR A 171 -3.65 8.33 -0.90
C TYR A 171 -3.06 7.96 0.46
N THR A 172 -3.68 8.41 1.55
CA THR A 172 -3.13 8.33 2.90
C THR A 172 -3.03 6.89 3.44
N PRO A 173 -4.07 6.03 3.34
CA PRO A 173 -4.06 4.75 4.04
C PRO A 173 -2.94 3.80 3.60
N VAL A 174 -2.76 3.61 2.29
CA VAL A 174 -1.72 2.71 1.75
C VAL A 174 -0.33 3.15 2.20
N TYR A 175 -0.06 4.47 2.22
CA TYR A 175 1.20 5.00 2.69
C TYR A 175 1.41 4.76 4.19
N VAL A 176 0.40 5.05 5.02
CA VAL A 176 0.50 4.85 6.47
C VAL A 176 0.74 3.38 6.80
N ILE A 177 -0.01 2.47 6.18
CA ILE A 177 0.13 1.02 6.37
C ILE A 177 1.51 0.55 5.93
N LEU A 178 1.99 1.02 4.77
CA LEU A 178 3.33 0.75 4.29
C LEU A 178 4.42 1.18 5.30
N MET A 179 4.35 2.42 5.78
CA MET A 179 5.36 2.95 6.72
C MET A 179 5.33 2.22 8.05
N VAL A 180 4.14 1.96 8.59
CA VAL A 180 3.98 1.19 9.84
C VAL A 180 4.50 -0.25 9.66
N ALA A 181 4.26 -0.88 8.51
CA ALA A 181 4.82 -2.20 8.21
C ALA A 181 6.35 -2.21 8.23
N ILE A 182 7.00 -1.17 7.69
CA ILE A 182 8.47 -1.04 7.73
C ILE A 182 8.98 -0.84 9.17
N LEU A 183 8.33 0.03 9.94
CA LEU A 183 8.66 0.21 11.37
C LEU A 183 8.51 -1.09 12.15
N TRP A 184 7.45 -1.86 11.86
CA TRP A 184 7.21 -3.15 12.48
C TRP A 184 8.28 -4.19 12.13
N LEU A 185 8.67 -4.33 10.85
CA LEU A 185 9.69 -5.28 10.41
C LEU A 185 11.07 -4.96 11.00
N THR A 186 11.44 -3.69 11.03
CA THR A 186 12.71 -3.25 11.61
C THR A 186 12.72 -3.40 13.14
N TRP A 187 11.59 -3.18 13.82
CA TRP A 187 11.43 -3.54 15.23
C TRP A 187 11.57 -5.04 15.44
N MET A 188 10.91 -5.88 14.63
CA MET A 188 11.04 -7.34 14.69
C MET A 188 12.48 -7.78 14.53
N LYS A 189 13.25 -7.14 13.63
CA LYS A 189 14.69 -7.39 13.49
C LYS A 189 15.45 -7.08 14.77
N LYS A 190 15.22 -5.91 15.39
CA LYS A 190 15.87 -5.51 16.66
C LYS A 190 15.54 -6.45 17.82
N GLN A 191 14.36 -7.06 17.80
CA GLN A 191 13.90 -8.01 18.82
C GLN A 191 14.22 -9.48 18.49
N ASP A 192 15.00 -9.74 17.45
CA ASP A 192 15.30 -11.09 16.94
C ASP A 192 14.06 -11.96 16.64
N LYS A 193 12.98 -11.31 16.18
CA LYS A 193 11.67 -11.93 15.85
C LYS A 193 11.44 -12.06 14.35
N LEU A 194 12.40 -11.68 13.49
CA LEU A 194 12.30 -11.66 12.03
C LEU A 194 12.44 -13.06 11.37
N ASN A 195 11.74 -14.05 11.92
CA ASN A 195 11.65 -15.40 11.33
C ASN A 195 10.47 -15.52 10.35
N LEU A 196 10.53 -16.53 9.48
CA LEU A 196 9.56 -16.74 8.40
C LEU A 196 8.11 -16.85 8.90
N ASN A 197 7.84 -17.60 9.98
CA ASN A 197 6.49 -17.72 10.54
C ASN A 197 5.90 -16.35 10.90
N ASN A 198 6.68 -15.49 11.56
CA ASN A 198 6.22 -14.17 11.96
C ASN A 198 6.04 -13.23 10.76
N VAL A 199 6.90 -13.33 9.74
CA VAL A 199 6.82 -12.47 8.55
C VAL A 199 5.63 -12.86 7.68
N VAL A 200 5.39 -14.16 7.46
CA VAL A 200 4.19 -14.65 6.74
C VAL A 200 2.91 -14.24 7.48
N PHE A 201 2.88 -14.39 8.80
CA PHE A 201 1.77 -13.88 9.63
C PHE A 201 1.59 -12.36 9.50
N THR A 202 2.69 -11.60 9.51
CA THR A 202 2.67 -10.14 9.35
C THR A 202 2.13 -9.75 7.97
N SER A 203 2.55 -10.44 6.90
CA SER A 203 2.04 -10.21 5.54
C SER A 203 0.52 -10.40 5.46
N PHE A 204 -0.03 -11.41 6.14
CA PHE A 204 -1.48 -11.61 6.25
C PHE A 204 -2.18 -10.42 6.91
N VAL A 205 -1.69 -9.97 8.06
CA VAL A 205 -2.28 -8.83 8.78
C VAL A 205 -2.20 -7.56 7.94
N ILE A 206 -1.06 -7.29 7.30
CA ILE A 206 -0.91 -6.14 6.40
C ILE A 206 -1.94 -6.21 5.28
N GLY A 207 -2.08 -7.35 4.60
CA GLY A 207 -3.06 -7.52 3.52
C GLY A 207 -4.49 -7.24 3.98
N SER A 208 -4.86 -7.75 5.16
CA SER A 208 -6.18 -7.52 5.75
C SER A 208 -6.42 -6.04 6.07
N VAL A 209 -5.47 -5.39 6.75
CA VAL A 209 -5.59 -3.97 7.12
C VAL A 209 -5.61 -3.09 5.87
N THR A 210 -4.79 -3.40 4.85
CA THR A 210 -4.81 -2.70 3.56
C THR A 210 -6.20 -2.77 2.94
N ASN A 211 -6.84 -3.94 2.89
CA ASN A 211 -8.18 -4.06 2.30
C ASN A 211 -9.26 -3.29 3.07
N TYR A 212 -9.15 -3.23 4.41
CA TYR A 212 -10.11 -2.54 5.24
C TYR A 212 -10.17 -1.04 4.96
N PHE A 213 -9.01 -0.40 4.74
CA PHE A 213 -8.92 1.03 4.44
C PHE A 213 -8.88 1.36 2.95
N ASP A 214 -8.19 0.58 2.12
CA ASP A 214 -7.91 0.95 0.73
C ASP A 214 -9.11 0.73 -0.19
N LEU A 215 -9.34 1.71 -1.08
CA LEU A 215 -10.36 1.65 -2.13
C LEU A 215 -9.79 1.22 -3.48
N LEU A 216 -8.79 0.31 -3.46
CA LEU A 216 -8.01 -0.14 -4.62
C LEU A 216 -7.16 0.99 -5.22
N THR A 217 -6.25 1.60 -4.46
CA THR A 217 -5.32 2.63 -4.96
C THR A 217 -4.03 2.02 -5.53
N ALA A 218 -3.08 1.70 -4.66
CA ALA A 218 -1.83 1.01 -4.95
C ALA A 218 -1.54 -0.01 -3.83
N PRO A 219 -2.48 -0.92 -3.51
CA PRO A 219 -2.39 -1.79 -2.33
C PRO A 219 -1.16 -2.71 -2.36
N LEU A 220 -0.69 -3.06 -3.56
CA LEU A 220 0.50 -3.90 -3.77
C LEU A 220 1.77 -3.30 -3.13
N LEU A 221 1.83 -1.98 -2.96
CA LEU A 221 2.92 -1.31 -2.24
C LEU A 221 3.07 -1.82 -0.81
N THR A 222 1.95 -2.11 -0.12
CA THR A 222 1.95 -2.62 1.26
C THR A 222 2.50 -4.04 1.38
N PHE A 223 2.66 -4.76 0.26
CA PHE A 223 3.30 -6.06 0.24
C PHE A 223 4.76 -5.98 -0.23
N ALA A 224 4.98 -5.47 -1.44
CA ALA A 224 6.24 -5.64 -2.14
C ALA A 224 7.36 -4.74 -1.57
N ILE A 225 7.05 -3.55 -1.08
CA ILE A 225 8.06 -2.69 -0.45
C ILE A 225 8.48 -3.29 0.91
N PRO A 226 7.58 -3.69 1.83
CA PRO A 226 7.97 -4.38 3.06
C PRO A 226 8.73 -5.69 2.77
N PHE A 227 8.42 -6.39 1.69
CA PHE A 227 9.20 -7.54 1.23
C PHE A 227 10.66 -7.16 0.92
N PHE A 228 10.93 -6.08 0.18
CA PHE A 228 12.31 -5.65 -0.09
C PHE A 228 13.06 -5.27 1.18
N VAL A 229 12.40 -4.59 2.12
CA VAL A 229 12.98 -4.27 3.42
C VAL A 229 13.29 -5.54 4.22
N TRP A 230 12.33 -6.47 4.31
CA TRP A 230 12.52 -7.77 4.94
C TRP A 230 13.71 -8.52 4.32
N TYR A 231 13.81 -8.54 2.99
CA TYR A 231 14.88 -9.21 2.27
C TYR A 231 16.25 -8.70 2.70
N VAL A 232 16.42 -7.38 2.70
CA VAL A 232 17.68 -6.76 3.12
C VAL A 232 17.97 -7.04 4.59
N LEU A 233 16.99 -6.94 5.48
CA LEU A 233 17.15 -7.23 6.92
C LEU A 233 17.52 -8.71 7.21
N ARG A 234 16.99 -9.64 6.40
CA ARG A 234 17.20 -11.09 6.56
C ARG A 234 18.55 -11.56 6.01
N HIS A 235 19.02 -10.94 4.92
CA HIS A 235 20.19 -11.38 4.15
C HIS A 235 21.40 -10.44 4.27
N GLN A 236 21.54 -9.70 5.38
CA GLN A 236 22.70 -8.82 5.60
C GLN A 236 24.04 -9.57 5.68
N ASN A 237 24.01 -10.80 6.22
CA ASN A 237 25.23 -11.58 6.52
C ASN A 237 25.34 -12.85 5.67
N GLU A 238 24.25 -13.29 5.03
CA GLU A 238 24.18 -14.58 4.35
C GLU A 238 23.32 -14.51 3.09
N ILE A 239 23.82 -15.13 2.03
CA ILE A 239 23.10 -15.31 0.77
C ILE A 239 22.38 -16.67 0.84
N ALA A 240 21.05 -16.64 0.84
CA ALA A 240 20.26 -17.86 0.71
C ALA A 240 20.14 -18.26 -0.77
N ALA A 241 19.96 -19.56 -1.02
CA ALA A 241 19.71 -20.07 -2.36
C ALA A 241 18.41 -19.49 -2.95
N PHE A 242 18.42 -19.22 -4.26
CA PHE A 242 17.27 -18.69 -5.00
C PHE A 242 15.94 -19.37 -4.64
N LEU A 243 15.88 -20.71 -4.70
CA LEU A 243 14.65 -21.47 -4.46
C LEU A 243 14.11 -21.29 -3.03
N THR A 244 15.00 -21.05 -2.05
CA THR A 244 14.58 -20.78 -0.66
C THR A 244 13.85 -19.45 -0.59
N VAL A 245 14.51 -18.37 -1.04
CA VAL A 245 13.92 -17.02 -1.05
C VAL A 245 12.65 -16.99 -1.89
N PHE A 246 12.66 -17.65 -3.06
CA PHE A 246 11.51 -17.72 -3.95
C PHE A 246 10.31 -18.35 -3.23
N THR A 247 10.51 -19.46 -2.54
CA THR A 247 9.42 -20.12 -1.82
C THR A 247 8.92 -19.28 -0.63
N GLU A 248 9.82 -18.62 0.11
CA GLU A 248 9.44 -17.68 1.17
C GLU A 248 8.60 -16.52 0.62
N THR A 249 8.98 -16.00 -0.54
CA THR A 249 8.26 -14.95 -1.29
C THR A 249 6.83 -15.39 -1.63
N ILE A 250 6.66 -16.63 -2.11
CA ILE A 250 5.34 -17.20 -2.40
C ILE A 250 4.49 -17.29 -1.12
N PHE A 251 5.04 -17.77 -0.01
CA PHE A 251 4.29 -17.85 1.25
C PHE A 251 3.85 -16.48 1.77
N MET A 252 4.73 -15.48 1.72
CA MET A 252 4.39 -14.11 2.12
C MET A 252 3.33 -13.49 1.19
N GLY A 253 3.46 -13.70 -0.12
CA GLY A 253 2.51 -13.19 -1.11
C GLY A 253 1.13 -13.83 -0.99
N LEU A 254 1.07 -15.15 -0.82
CA LEU A 254 -0.18 -15.87 -0.58
C LEU A 254 -0.83 -15.44 0.73
N ALA A 255 -0.06 -15.26 1.80
CA ALA A 255 -0.59 -14.79 3.07
C ALA A 255 -1.17 -13.37 2.96
N TRP A 256 -0.46 -12.44 2.30
CA TRP A 256 -0.97 -11.10 2.04
C TRP A 256 -2.25 -11.14 1.20
N LEU A 257 -2.27 -11.95 0.13
CA LEU A 257 -3.44 -12.10 -0.73
C LEU A 257 -4.64 -12.69 0.02
N LEU A 258 -4.43 -13.69 0.87
CA LEU A 258 -5.47 -14.28 1.71
C LEU A 258 -6.02 -13.27 2.72
N GLY A 259 -5.15 -12.46 3.35
CA GLY A 259 -5.58 -11.38 4.22
C GLY A 259 -6.40 -10.34 3.48
N TYR A 260 -5.93 -9.90 2.31
CA TYR A 260 -6.60 -8.89 1.50
C TYR A 260 -7.95 -9.38 0.95
N ALA A 261 -7.95 -10.49 0.21
CA ALA A 261 -9.16 -11.03 -0.41
C ALA A 261 -10.15 -11.58 0.62
N GLY A 262 -9.66 -12.22 1.69
CA GLY A 262 -10.48 -12.70 2.79
C GLY A 262 -11.23 -11.55 3.46
N THR A 263 -10.58 -10.40 3.66
CA THR A 263 -11.24 -9.22 4.26
C THR A 263 -12.36 -8.68 3.38
N TRP A 264 -12.21 -8.66 2.05
CA TRP A 264 -13.32 -8.33 1.14
C TRP A 264 -14.48 -9.32 1.25
N VAL A 265 -14.20 -10.62 1.23
CA VAL A 265 -15.23 -11.65 1.37
C VAL A 265 -15.97 -11.50 2.71
N ALA A 266 -15.25 -11.20 3.79
CA ALA A 266 -15.84 -10.94 5.09
C ALA A 266 -16.78 -9.72 5.08
N LYS A 267 -16.47 -8.65 4.32
CA LYS A 267 -17.37 -7.49 4.16
C LYS A 267 -18.72 -7.93 3.61
N TRP A 268 -18.68 -8.70 2.53
CA TRP A 268 -19.89 -9.11 1.83
C TRP A 268 -20.69 -10.11 2.65
N ALA A 269 -20.03 -11.03 3.35
CA ALA A 269 -20.68 -11.95 4.28
C ALA A 269 -21.39 -11.21 5.42
N VAL A 270 -20.66 -10.36 6.16
CA VAL A 270 -21.20 -9.60 7.30
C VAL A 270 -22.32 -8.65 6.84
N GLY A 271 -22.09 -7.93 5.75
CA GLY A 271 -23.09 -7.02 5.19
C GLY A 271 -24.34 -7.75 4.69
N SER A 272 -24.21 -8.93 4.08
CA SER A 272 -25.38 -9.70 3.61
C SER A 272 -26.24 -10.19 4.77
N ILE A 273 -25.61 -10.62 5.86
CA ILE A 273 -26.31 -11.05 7.08
C ILE A 273 -27.04 -9.87 7.73
N ILE A 274 -26.40 -8.71 7.84
CA ILE A 274 -26.99 -7.56 8.56
C ILE A 274 -28.06 -6.84 7.73
N LEU A 275 -27.81 -6.68 6.42
CA LEU A 275 -28.73 -5.96 5.52
C LEU A 275 -29.83 -6.86 4.96
N GLN A 276 -29.72 -8.19 5.12
CA GLN A 276 -30.65 -9.17 4.54
C GLN A 276 -30.70 -9.09 3.00
N GLU A 277 -29.57 -8.77 2.37
CA GLU A 277 -29.40 -8.65 0.91
C GLU A 277 -28.18 -9.43 0.42
N ASN A 278 -28.18 -9.91 -0.82
CA ASN A 278 -27.02 -10.62 -1.36
C ASN A 278 -25.96 -9.66 -1.92
N LEU A 279 -25.00 -9.27 -1.09
CA LEU A 279 -23.93 -8.36 -1.51
C LEU A 279 -22.87 -9.02 -2.41
N PHE A 280 -22.77 -10.35 -2.40
CA PHE A 280 -21.80 -11.09 -3.23
C PHE A 280 -22.05 -10.89 -4.72
N GLN A 281 -23.32 -10.91 -5.14
CA GLN A 281 -23.68 -10.73 -6.54
C GLN A 281 -23.17 -9.40 -7.10
N SER A 282 -23.38 -8.31 -6.36
CA SER A 282 -22.89 -6.98 -6.72
C SER A 282 -21.37 -6.89 -6.69
N ALA A 283 -20.73 -7.51 -5.69
CA ALA A 283 -19.27 -7.55 -5.57
C ALA A 283 -18.60 -8.27 -6.76
N ILE A 284 -19.12 -9.43 -7.17
CA ILE A 284 -18.61 -10.21 -8.31
C ILE A 284 -18.75 -9.39 -9.61
N LYS A 285 -19.90 -8.74 -9.83
CA LYS A 285 -20.08 -7.85 -10.99
C LYS A 285 -19.05 -6.72 -11.02
N GLN A 286 -18.73 -6.13 -9.85
CA GLN A 286 -17.69 -5.12 -9.74
C GLN A 286 -16.29 -5.65 -10.02
N ILE A 287 -15.96 -6.88 -9.59
CA ILE A 287 -14.66 -7.50 -9.91
C ILE A 287 -14.49 -7.63 -11.43
N PHE A 288 -15.48 -8.21 -12.13
CA PHE A 288 -15.43 -8.36 -13.59
C PHE A 288 -15.32 -7.01 -14.30
N LEU A 289 -16.06 -6.00 -13.84
CA LEU A 289 -15.95 -4.66 -14.38
C LEU A 289 -14.54 -4.08 -14.21
N ARG A 290 -13.85 -4.33 -13.08
CA ARG A 290 -12.51 -3.78 -12.84
C ARG A 290 -11.40 -4.50 -13.59
N THR A 291 -11.57 -5.79 -13.88
CA THR A 291 -10.61 -6.58 -14.66
C THR A 291 -10.76 -6.33 -16.15
N SER A 292 -11.98 -6.48 -16.66
CA SER A 292 -12.25 -6.64 -18.09
C SER A 292 -13.03 -5.48 -18.70
N GLY A 293 -13.57 -4.57 -17.87
CA GLY A 293 -14.40 -3.45 -18.32
C GLY A 293 -15.64 -3.91 -19.08
N THR A 294 -16.18 -3.00 -19.88
CA THR A 294 -17.18 -3.32 -20.90
C THR A 294 -16.45 -3.59 -22.21
N GLU A 295 -16.93 -4.56 -23.00
CA GLU A 295 -16.34 -4.90 -24.29
C GLU A 295 -16.30 -3.66 -25.22
N GLY A 296 -15.14 -3.40 -25.83
CA GLY A 296 -14.91 -2.22 -26.68
C GLY A 296 -14.52 -0.93 -25.94
N GLU A 297 -14.59 -0.88 -24.60
CA GLU A 297 -14.25 0.32 -23.80
C GLU A 297 -12.86 0.25 -23.14
N VAL A 298 -12.20 -0.91 -23.15
CA VAL A 298 -10.89 -1.09 -22.52
C VAL A 298 -9.77 -0.83 -23.51
N LEU A 299 -8.90 0.13 -23.17
CA LEU A 299 -7.71 0.46 -23.95
C LEU A 299 -6.77 -0.74 -24.09
N ALA A 300 -6.02 -0.78 -25.19
CA ALA A 300 -4.96 -1.77 -25.36
C ALA A 300 -3.94 -1.68 -24.20
N TYR A 301 -3.44 -2.83 -23.76
CA TYR A 301 -2.50 -2.90 -22.64
C TYR A 301 -1.25 -2.02 -22.84
N SER A 302 -0.77 -1.87 -24.08
CA SER A 302 0.34 -0.99 -24.43
C SER A 302 0.05 0.50 -24.16
N GLU A 303 -1.20 0.95 -24.33
CA GLU A 303 -1.62 2.32 -24.04
C GLU A 303 -1.74 2.56 -22.54
N ILE A 304 -2.24 1.56 -21.80
CA ILE A 304 -2.24 1.60 -20.33
C ILE A 304 -0.81 1.71 -19.81
N LEU A 305 0.11 0.91 -20.35
CA LEU A 305 1.54 0.98 -20.01
C LEU A 305 2.14 2.36 -20.31
N LYS A 306 1.86 2.95 -21.48
CA LYS A 306 2.30 4.32 -21.80
C LYS A 306 1.81 5.33 -20.75
N LYS A 307 0.55 5.23 -20.32
CA LYS A 307 -0.03 6.11 -19.29
C LYS A 307 0.66 5.97 -17.93
N VAL A 308 0.80 4.75 -17.41
CA VAL A 308 1.43 4.55 -16.08
C VAL A 308 2.93 4.85 -16.10
N LEU A 309 3.65 4.49 -17.17
CA LEU A 309 5.07 4.80 -17.31
C LEU A 309 5.28 6.31 -17.48
N GLY A 310 4.44 6.99 -18.26
CA GLY A 310 4.49 8.44 -18.42
C GLY A 310 4.23 9.20 -17.11
N ALA A 311 3.38 8.66 -16.24
CA ALA A 311 3.13 9.24 -14.92
C ALA A 311 4.32 9.04 -13.94
N MET A 312 5.01 7.90 -13.99
CA MET A 312 6.16 7.59 -13.13
C MET A 312 7.47 8.25 -13.60
N PHE A 313 7.68 8.32 -14.91
CA PHE A 313 8.96 8.67 -15.52
C PHE A 313 8.84 9.86 -16.49
N PRO A 314 8.46 11.04 -15.99
CA PRO A 314 8.56 12.27 -16.79
C PRO A 314 10.02 12.52 -17.19
N THR A 315 10.26 13.25 -18.28
CA THR A 315 11.57 13.36 -18.96
C THR A 315 12.73 13.70 -18.01
N TYR A 316 12.49 14.55 -17.00
CA TYR A 316 13.49 15.00 -16.03
C TYR A 316 13.87 13.97 -14.96
N VAL A 317 13.11 12.88 -14.80
CA VAL A 317 13.43 11.80 -13.84
C VAL A 317 14.50 10.85 -14.38
N TRP A 318 14.57 10.66 -15.70
CA TRP A 318 15.51 9.73 -16.34
C TRP A 318 16.99 9.99 -16.01
N PRO A 319 17.51 11.25 -16.08
CA PRO A 319 18.90 11.51 -15.74
C PRO A 319 19.25 11.13 -14.30
N ILE A 320 18.35 11.42 -13.34
CA ILE A 320 18.53 11.09 -11.93
C ILE A 320 18.58 9.57 -11.73
N LEU A 321 17.64 8.84 -12.34
CA LEU A 321 17.61 7.38 -12.28
C LEU A 321 18.86 6.75 -12.89
N LEU A 322 19.26 7.20 -14.09
CA LEU A 322 20.46 6.70 -14.76
C LEU A 322 21.71 6.97 -13.93
N PHE A 323 21.85 8.18 -13.37
CA PHE A 323 22.96 8.52 -12.50
C PHE A 323 23.06 7.59 -11.29
N VAL A 324 21.93 7.37 -10.57
CA VAL A 324 21.91 6.49 -9.39
C VAL A 324 22.20 5.04 -9.77
N MET A 325 21.62 4.53 -10.86
CA MET A 325 21.88 3.16 -11.32
C MET A 325 23.35 2.98 -11.72
N ILE A 326 23.92 3.91 -12.49
CA ILE A 326 25.33 3.88 -12.90
C ILE A 326 26.22 3.93 -11.66
N ALA A 327 25.93 4.81 -10.69
CA ALA A 327 26.69 4.89 -9.45
C ALA A 327 26.67 3.57 -8.67
N LEU A 328 25.50 2.94 -8.51
CA LEU A 328 25.39 1.62 -7.84
C LEU A 328 26.15 0.52 -8.60
N VAL A 329 26.08 0.52 -9.94
CA VAL A 329 26.83 -0.44 -10.77
C VAL A 329 28.34 -0.22 -10.64
N ILE A 330 28.83 1.01 -10.73
CA ILE A 330 30.26 1.33 -10.57
C ILE A 330 30.74 0.89 -9.19
N VAL A 331 30.03 1.27 -8.13
CA VAL A 331 30.36 0.88 -6.75
C VAL A 331 30.35 -0.64 -6.59
N GLY A 332 29.39 -1.34 -7.21
CA GLY A 332 29.31 -2.80 -7.20
C GLY A 332 30.49 -3.46 -7.91
N VAL A 333 30.89 -2.94 -9.08
CA VAL A 333 32.05 -3.44 -9.85
C VAL A 333 33.35 -3.19 -9.08
N LEU A 334 33.56 -1.98 -8.58
CA LEU A 334 34.75 -1.62 -7.80
C LEU A 334 34.85 -2.42 -6.50
N SER A 335 33.72 -2.76 -5.87
CA SER A 335 33.68 -3.65 -4.72
C SER A 335 33.90 -5.13 -5.05
N LYS A 336 34.02 -5.50 -6.34
CA LYS A 336 34.02 -6.89 -6.84
C LYS A 336 32.79 -7.69 -6.37
N GLY A 337 31.66 -7.00 -6.21
CA GLY A 337 30.42 -7.55 -5.68
C GLY A 337 29.61 -8.38 -6.68
N PHE A 338 29.77 -8.15 -7.99
CA PHE A 338 29.04 -8.86 -9.03
C PHE A 338 29.63 -10.24 -9.31
N THR A 339 29.16 -11.24 -8.58
CA THR A 339 29.49 -12.66 -8.82
C THR A 339 28.27 -13.41 -9.35
N MET A 340 28.48 -14.46 -10.15
CA MET A 340 27.37 -15.29 -10.65
C MET A 340 26.52 -15.88 -9.51
N HIS A 341 27.16 -16.24 -8.39
CA HIS A 341 26.47 -16.71 -7.19
C HIS A 341 25.49 -15.66 -6.64
N LYS A 342 25.92 -14.40 -6.51
CA LYS A 342 25.06 -13.30 -6.05
C LYS A 342 23.97 -12.97 -7.08
N LEU A 343 24.34 -12.86 -8.36
CA LEU A 343 23.40 -12.53 -9.45
C LEU A 343 22.20 -13.50 -9.47
N LEU A 344 22.47 -14.81 -9.42
CA LEU A 344 21.41 -15.82 -9.44
C LEU A 344 20.59 -15.83 -8.14
N ASN A 345 21.24 -15.78 -6.98
CA ASN A 345 20.54 -15.95 -5.70
C ASN A 345 19.74 -14.74 -5.24
N HIS A 346 20.08 -13.53 -5.71
CA HIS A 346 19.29 -12.31 -5.45
C HIS A 346 18.22 -12.04 -6.52
N SER A 347 18.14 -12.82 -7.60
CA SER A 347 17.26 -12.56 -8.76
C SER A 347 15.75 -12.54 -8.43
N VAL A 348 15.33 -13.09 -7.29
CA VAL A 348 13.94 -12.94 -6.79
C VAL A 348 13.54 -11.47 -6.66
N LEU A 349 14.47 -10.57 -6.33
CA LEU A 349 14.22 -9.13 -6.29
C LEU A 349 13.80 -8.58 -7.66
N LEU A 350 14.43 -9.05 -8.74
CA LEU A 350 14.08 -8.66 -10.11
C LEU A 350 12.73 -9.25 -10.54
N MET A 351 12.40 -10.47 -10.12
CA MET A 351 11.07 -11.04 -10.35
C MET A 351 9.99 -10.20 -9.69
N MET A 352 10.22 -9.77 -8.44
CA MET A 352 9.32 -8.89 -7.71
C MET A 352 9.16 -7.51 -8.37
N SER A 353 10.21 -6.99 -9.03
CA SER A 353 10.14 -5.76 -9.83
C SER A 353 9.18 -5.84 -11.02
N VAL A 354 8.82 -7.05 -11.48
CA VAL A 354 7.91 -7.26 -12.62
C VAL A 354 6.43 -7.39 -12.18
N VAL A 355 6.16 -7.64 -10.89
CA VAL A 355 4.79 -7.83 -10.36
C VAL A 355 3.83 -6.67 -10.68
N PRO A 356 4.25 -5.38 -10.67
CA PRO A 356 3.36 -4.28 -11.06
C PRO A 356 2.78 -4.43 -12.47
N PHE A 357 3.55 -4.98 -13.42
CA PHE A 357 3.07 -5.17 -14.79
C PHE A 357 2.00 -6.26 -14.85
N VAL A 358 2.15 -7.34 -14.07
CA VAL A 358 1.09 -8.35 -13.91
C VAL A 358 -0.17 -7.72 -13.31
N TRP A 359 -0.01 -6.86 -12.29
CA TRP A 359 -1.13 -6.13 -11.69
C TRP A 359 -1.86 -5.22 -12.69
N PHE A 360 -1.10 -4.49 -13.53
CA PHE A 360 -1.67 -3.64 -14.58
C PHE A 360 -2.41 -4.46 -15.64
N PHE A 361 -1.91 -5.65 -15.96
CA PHE A 361 -2.56 -6.56 -16.90
C PHE A 361 -3.85 -7.19 -16.34
N ILE A 362 -3.90 -7.51 -15.04
CA ILE A 362 -5.10 -8.11 -14.43
C ILE A 362 -6.21 -7.06 -14.26
N LEU A 363 -5.87 -5.82 -13.92
CA LEU A 363 -6.81 -4.75 -13.60
C LEU A 363 -6.86 -3.67 -14.69
N GLN A 364 -6.91 -4.05 -15.97
CA GLN A 364 -6.81 -3.12 -17.09
C GLN A 364 -7.83 -1.98 -17.01
N ASN A 365 -9.11 -2.30 -16.82
CA ASN A 365 -10.16 -1.28 -16.74
C ASN A 365 -9.95 -0.31 -15.57
N HIS A 366 -9.51 -0.82 -14.41
CA HIS A 366 -9.18 0.06 -13.29
C HIS A 366 -7.98 0.96 -13.62
N ASN A 367 -6.90 0.41 -14.16
CA ASN A 367 -5.68 1.16 -14.44
C ASN A 367 -5.86 2.20 -15.56
N GLN A 368 -6.67 1.95 -16.59
CA GLN A 368 -6.89 2.95 -17.64
C GLN A 368 -7.55 4.23 -17.13
N HIS A 369 -8.46 4.10 -16.15
CA HIS A 369 -9.18 5.23 -15.55
C HIS A 369 -8.40 5.88 -14.43
N HIS A 370 -7.57 5.12 -13.72
CA HIS A 370 -6.92 5.54 -12.47
C HIS A 370 -5.39 5.60 -12.54
N TYR A 371 -4.81 5.54 -13.75
CA TYR A 371 -3.36 5.53 -13.99
C TYR A 371 -2.59 6.62 -13.23
N TYR A 372 -3.20 7.79 -13.03
CA TYR A 372 -2.62 8.94 -12.32
C TYR A 372 -2.36 8.71 -10.83
N PHE A 373 -2.88 7.62 -10.23
CA PHE A 373 -2.42 7.13 -8.93
C PHE A 373 -1.97 5.67 -8.93
N THR A 374 -2.46 4.83 -9.86
CA THR A 374 -2.04 3.42 -9.89
C THR A 374 -0.62 3.24 -10.42
N TYR A 375 -0.06 4.23 -11.14
CA TYR A 375 1.35 4.23 -11.55
C TYR A 375 2.30 4.04 -10.37
N ARG A 376 1.89 4.42 -9.16
CA ARG A 376 2.70 4.32 -7.94
C ARG A 376 3.15 2.90 -7.66
N ASN A 377 2.46 1.88 -8.17
CA ASN A 377 2.92 0.50 -8.12
C ASN A 377 4.30 0.30 -8.79
N LEU A 378 4.71 1.16 -9.72
CA LEU A 378 6.06 1.16 -10.33
C LEU A 378 7.18 1.53 -9.34
N ALA A 379 6.86 2.07 -8.15
CA ALA A 379 7.82 2.15 -7.04
C ALA A 379 8.43 0.79 -6.71
N ILE A 380 7.67 -0.29 -6.87
CA ILE A 380 8.13 -1.67 -6.65
C ILE A 380 9.21 -2.02 -7.67
N THR A 381 9.02 -1.66 -8.94
CA THR A 381 10.00 -1.91 -9.99
C THR A 381 11.31 -1.18 -9.70
N VAL A 382 11.23 0.12 -9.38
CA VAL A 382 12.42 0.94 -9.11
C VAL A 382 13.13 0.48 -7.84
N LEU A 383 12.40 0.30 -6.74
CA LEU A 383 12.99 -0.12 -5.46
C LEU A 383 13.54 -1.54 -5.53
N GLY A 384 12.90 -2.46 -6.26
CA GLY A 384 13.40 -3.82 -6.42
C GLY A 384 14.71 -3.87 -7.19
N ILE A 385 14.84 -3.05 -8.26
CA ILE A 385 16.12 -2.90 -9.00
C ILE A 385 17.19 -2.26 -8.10
N PHE A 386 16.86 -1.18 -7.38
CA PHE A 386 17.78 -0.55 -6.43
C PHE A 386 18.23 -1.51 -5.34
N THR A 387 17.30 -2.29 -4.79
CA THR A 387 17.58 -3.30 -3.76
C THR A 387 18.48 -4.40 -4.31
N TYR A 388 18.23 -4.86 -5.54
CA TYR A 388 19.06 -5.86 -6.21
C TYR A 388 20.49 -5.39 -6.39
N LEU A 389 20.70 -4.17 -6.91
CA LEU A 389 22.03 -3.59 -7.05
C LEU A 389 22.69 -3.34 -5.68
N TYR A 390 21.92 -2.87 -4.70
CA TYR A 390 22.40 -2.61 -3.34
C TYR A 390 22.97 -3.87 -2.67
N VAL A 391 22.32 -5.03 -2.80
CA VAL A 391 22.80 -6.29 -2.17
C VAL A 391 23.98 -6.93 -2.91
N MET A 392 24.24 -6.53 -4.17
CA MET A 392 25.45 -6.97 -4.88
C MET A 392 26.71 -6.36 -4.27
N ILE A 393 26.63 -5.10 -3.83
CA ILE A 393 27.76 -4.30 -3.37
C ILE A 393 28.33 -4.86 -2.06
N ASP A 394 29.66 -5.01 -2.00
CA ASP A 394 30.36 -5.26 -0.74
C ASP A 394 30.63 -3.93 -0.02
N TRP A 395 29.68 -3.53 0.83
CA TRP A 395 29.70 -2.26 1.57
C TRP A 395 30.84 -2.15 2.58
N SER A 396 31.44 -3.27 3.00
CA SER A 396 32.58 -3.27 3.95
C SER A 396 33.83 -2.56 3.40
N LYS A 397 33.93 -2.44 2.07
CA LYS A 397 35.03 -1.74 1.38
C LYS A 397 34.87 -0.23 1.36
N TRP A 398 33.66 0.28 1.59
CA TRP A 398 33.33 1.70 1.46
C TRP A 398 33.07 2.36 2.80
N PHE A 399 32.58 1.59 3.78
CA PHE A 399 32.31 2.07 5.12
C PHE A 399 33.04 1.19 6.13
N LYS A 400 33.87 1.80 7.00
CA LYS A 400 34.37 1.12 8.18
C LYS A 400 33.19 0.89 9.12
N ARG A 401 32.96 -0.37 9.54
CA ARG A 401 32.05 -0.65 10.66
C ARG A 401 32.65 0.06 11.88
N SER A 402 31.98 1.11 12.37
CA SER A 402 32.32 1.79 13.63
C SER A 402 32.06 0.89 14.82
#